data_AF-V6Z1F7-F1
#
_entry.id   AF-V6Z1F7-F1
#
_cell.length_a   1.000
_cell.length_b   1.000
_cell.length_c   1.000
_cell.angle_alpha   90.00
_cell.angle_beta   90.00
_cell.angle_gamma   90.00
#
_symmetry.space_group_name_H-M   'P 1'
#
loop_
_entity.id
_entity.type
_entity.pdbx_description
1 polymer ?
#
loop_
_entity_poly.entity_id
_entity_poly.type
_entity_poly.pdbx_seq_one_letter_code
_entity_poly.pdbx_strand_id
1 'polypeptide(L)'
;MIDYENDYYLVPKVFYTSPDYMGLPFKAKLTYAILLDEQRKAAEKGQFDENGDVFLAFSNRELGTKLQMSKPTFVGIRDILEEYGLLETEIMVSQVTGCLPTRIYVKEI
;
A
#
# COMPACT_ATOMS: atom_id res chain seq x y z
N MET A 1 7.99 16.60 15.13
CA MET A 1 9.37 16.15 15.34
C MET A 1 9.34 14.65 15.11
N ILE A 2 10.16 14.10 14.22
CA ILE A 2 10.19 12.65 13.98
C ILE A 2 10.79 12.01 15.22
N ASP A 3 10.06 11.06 15.82
CA ASP A 3 10.58 10.25 16.91
C ASP A 3 11.38 9.09 16.31
N TYR A 4 12.69 9.25 16.16
CA TYR A 4 13.53 8.24 15.52
C TYR A 4 13.52 6.88 16.22
N GLU A 5 13.05 6.79 17.48
CA GLU A 5 12.94 5.53 18.21
C GLU A 5 11.62 4.80 17.95
N ASN A 6 10.57 5.47 17.48
CA ASN A 6 9.23 4.89 17.31
C ASN A 6 8.64 5.10 15.90
N ASP A 7 9.10 6.10 15.15
CA ASP A 7 8.69 6.41 13.77
C ASP A 7 9.55 5.65 12.75
N TYR A 8 9.34 4.34 12.65
CA TYR A 8 9.98 3.49 11.65
C TYR A 8 9.00 2.59 10.91
N TYR A 9 9.35 2.25 9.67
CA TYR A 9 8.60 1.27 8.89
C TYR A 9 8.97 -0.15 9.30
N LEU A 10 7.96 -0.97 9.59
CA LEU A 10 8.12 -2.38 9.91
C LEU A 10 8.08 -3.21 8.64
N VAL A 11 9.18 -3.90 8.35
CA VAL A 11 9.23 -4.89 7.25
C VAL A 11 8.99 -6.28 7.82
N PRO A 12 7.97 -7.03 7.35
CA PRO A 12 7.73 -8.40 7.79
C PRO A 12 8.94 -9.31 7.57
N LYS A 13 9.32 -10.06 8.60
CA LYS A 13 10.43 -11.04 8.51
C LYS A 13 10.13 -12.17 7.53
N VAL A 14 8.86 -12.48 7.31
CA VAL A 14 8.41 -13.53 6.38
C VAL A 14 8.89 -13.30 4.94
N PHE A 15 9.13 -12.04 4.56
CA PHE A 15 9.74 -11.68 3.28
C PHE A 15 11.16 -12.19 3.09
N TYR A 16 11.81 -12.66 4.15
CA TYR A 16 13.18 -13.18 4.13
C TYR A 16 13.27 -14.63 4.61
N THR A 17 12.20 -15.17 5.19
CA THR A 17 12.19 -16.55 5.73
C THR A 17 11.33 -17.50 4.91
N SER A 18 10.25 -17.03 4.27
CA SER A 18 9.42 -17.89 3.42
C SER A 18 9.94 -17.94 1.99
N PRO A 19 10.02 -19.12 1.36
CA PRO A 19 10.27 -19.26 -0.08
C PRO A 19 9.28 -18.50 -0.95
N ASP A 20 8.04 -18.34 -0.49
CA ASP A 20 6.93 -17.71 -1.24
C ASP A 20 7.22 -16.24 -1.59
N TYR A 21 8.07 -15.56 -0.81
CA TYR A 21 8.41 -14.15 -0.99
C TYR A 21 9.87 -13.93 -1.40
N MET A 22 10.60 -15.00 -1.74
CA MET A 22 12.02 -14.91 -2.11
C MET A 22 12.24 -14.11 -3.40
N GLY A 23 11.29 -14.21 -4.35
CA GLY A 23 11.30 -13.44 -5.61
C GLY A 23 10.83 -11.99 -5.48
N LEU A 24 10.33 -11.58 -4.30
CA LEU A 24 9.75 -10.25 -4.12
C LEU A 24 10.86 -9.18 -4.14
N PRO A 25 10.81 -8.17 -5.05
CA PRO A 25 11.84 -7.14 -5.12
C PRO A 25 11.94 -6.32 -3.83
N PHE A 26 13.15 -5.88 -3.47
CA PHE A 26 13.37 -5.05 -2.27
C PHE A 26 12.48 -3.80 -2.23
N LYS A 27 12.30 -3.15 -3.39
CA LYS A 27 11.44 -1.98 -3.50
C LYS A 27 9.98 -2.32 -3.20
N ALA A 28 9.49 -3.49 -3.61
CA ALA A 28 8.14 -3.96 -3.30
C ALA A 28 7.97 -4.27 -1.81
N LYS A 29 8.97 -4.93 -1.18
CA LYS A 29 9.01 -5.18 0.28
C LYS A 29 8.89 -3.88 1.07
N LEU A 30 9.65 -2.85 0.68
CA LEU A 30 9.63 -1.56 1.34
C LEU A 30 8.31 -0.82 1.09
N THR A 31 7.80 -0.81 -0.14
CA THR A 31 6.50 -0.22 -0.46
C THR A 31 5.39 -0.85 0.37
N TYR A 32 5.37 -2.18 0.51
CA TYR A 32 4.41 -2.87 1.37
C TYR A 32 4.49 -2.38 2.83
N ALA A 33 5.69 -2.27 3.40
CA ALA A 33 5.87 -1.77 4.76
C ALA A 33 5.35 -0.33 4.95
N ILE A 34 5.56 0.55 3.96
CA ILE A 34 5.01 1.91 3.98
C ILE A 34 3.48 1.90 3.87
N LEU A 35 2.92 1.06 3.00
CA LEU A 35 1.47 0.92 2.85
C LEU A 35 0.82 0.39 4.13
N LEU A 36 1.46 -0.57 4.82
CA LEU A 36 0.96 -1.10 6.10
C LEU A 36 0.92 -0.02 7.19
N ASP A 37 1.95 0.82 7.27
CA ASP A 37 1.98 1.97 8.20
C ASP A 37 0.88 2.99 7.87
N GLU A 38 0.68 3.29 6.58
CA GLU A 38 -0.40 4.18 6.16
C GLU A 38 -1.79 3.57 6.40
N GLN A 39 -1.95 2.25 6.30
CA GLN A 39 -3.20 1.54 6.63
C GLN A 39 -3.53 1.70 8.11
N ARG A 40 -2.55 1.54 9.01
CA ARG A 40 -2.75 1.76 10.45
C ARG A 40 -3.22 3.19 10.74
N LYS A 41 -2.58 4.19 10.11
CA LYS A 41 -2.98 5.59 10.22
C LYS A 41 -4.38 5.85 9.64
N ALA A 42 -4.75 5.16 8.57
CA ALA A 42 -6.09 5.25 7.97
C ALA A 42 -7.15 4.66 8.92
N ALA A 43 -6.84 3.51 9.54
CA ALA A 43 -7.70 2.87 10.55
C ALA A 43 -7.93 3.79 11.76
N GLU A 44 -6.86 4.40 12.29
CA GLU A 44 -6.94 5.36 13.41
C GLU A 44 -7.80 6.59 13.08
N LYS A 45 -7.85 6.99 11.80
CA LYS A 45 -8.68 8.10 11.30
C LYS A 45 -10.12 7.68 10.98
N GLY A 46 -10.46 6.41 11.12
CA GLY A 46 -11.80 5.90 10.80
C GLY A 46 -12.07 5.74 9.31
N GLN A 47 -11.04 5.56 8.48
CA GLN A 47 -11.19 5.38 7.04
C GLN A 47 -11.50 3.91 6.71
N PHE A 48 -12.79 3.59 6.76
CA PHE A 48 -13.33 2.27 6.44
C PHE A 48 -14.24 2.33 5.21
N ASP A 49 -14.30 1.24 4.47
CA ASP A 49 -15.30 1.04 3.42
C ASP A 49 -16.66 0.63 4.01
N GLU A 50 -17.59 0.23 3.15
CA GLU A 50 -18.94 -0.20 3.54
C GLU A 50 -18.95 -1.55 4.29
N ASN A 51 -17.91 -2.36 4.12
CA ASN A 51 -17.74 -3.66 4.78
C ASN A 51 -16.99 -3.55 6.12
N GLY A 52 -16.42 -2.39 6.42
CA GLY A 52 -15.60 -2.15 7.60
C GLY A 52 -14.11 -2.39 7.36
N ASP A 53 -13.68 -2.56 6.10
CA ASP A 53 -12.30 -2.78 5.72
C ASP A 53 -11.56 -1.45 5.51
N VAL A 54 -10.33 -1.37 6.00
CA VAL A 54 -9.50 -0.17 5.87
C VAL A 54 -8.92 -0.11 4.46
N PHE A 55 -9.23 0.97 3.75
CA PHE A 55 -8.73 1.20 2.40
C PHE A 55 -7.81 2.43 2.34
N LEU A 56 -6.85 2.38 1.43
CA LEU A 56 -5.99 3.50 1.06
C LEU A 56 -6.42 4.06 -0.29
N ALA A 57 -6.42 5.38 -0.43
CA ALA A 57 -6.63 6.06 -1.70
C ALA A 57 -5.50 7.07 -1.91
N PHE A 58 -4.66 6.84 -2.91
CA PHE A 58 -3.52 7.71 -3.21
C PHE A 58 -3.77 8.54 -4.46
N SER A 59 -3.58 9.86 -4.32
CA SER A 59 -3.40 10.76 -5.45
C SER A 59 -1.98 10.64 -6.03
N ASN A 60 -1.79 11.05 -7.29
CA ASN A 60 -0.46 11.11 -7.91
C ASN A 60 0.55 11.93 -7.09
N ARG A 61 0.07 12.96 -6.39
CA ARG A 61 0.92 13.79 -5.52
C ARG A 61 1.44 12.99 -4.33
N GLU A 62 0.58 12.21 -3.68
CA GLU A 62 0.96 11.38 -2.53
C GLU A 62 1.91 10.25 -2.93
N LEU A 63 1.75 9.67 -4.13
CA LEU A 63 2.74 8.73 -4.66
C LEU A 63 4.14 9.37 -4.79
N GLY A 64 4.20 10.60 -5.27
CA GLY A 64 5.45 11.34 -5.45
C GLY A 64 6.08 11.80 -4.13
N THR A 65 5.28 12.14 -3.12
CA THR A 65 5.80 12.66 -1.84
C THR A 65 6.01 11.58 -0.79
N LYS A 66 5.02 10.71 -0.53
CA LYS A 66 5.08 9.67 0.50
C LYS A 66 5.92 8.48 0.04
N LEU A 67 5.63 7.98 -1.17
CA LEU A 67 6.28 6.79 -1.71
C LEU A 67 7.53 7.11 -2.55
N GLN A 68 7.81 8.41 -2.75
CA GLN A 68 8.95 8.91 -3.54
C GLN A 68 9.07 8.23 -4.91
N MET A 69 7.94 7.99 -5.56
CA MET A 69 7.91 7.27 -6.84
C MET A 69 6.90 7.86 -7.83
N SER A 70 7.20 7.63 -9.10
CA SER A 70 6.29 7.99 -10.20
C SER A 70 5.09 7.04 -10.24
N LYS A 71 3.98 7.52 -10.82
CA LYS A 71 2.78 6.68 -11.03
C LYS A 71 3.10 5.37 -11.77
N PRO A 72 3.86 5.34 -12.89
CA PRO A 72 4.20 4.09 -13.57
C PRO A 72 4.99 3.12 -12.68
N THR A 73 5.92 3.63 -11.88
CA THR A 73 6.69 2.81 -10.94
C THR A 73 5.79 2.21 -9.85
N PHE A 74 4.86 3.00 -9.32
CA PHE A 74 3.89 2.50 -8.33
C PHE A 74 3.00 1.41 -8.91
N VAL A 75 2.47 1.62 -10.12
CA VAL A 75 1.65 0.63 -10.83
C VAL A 75 2.38 -0.70 -10.97
N GLY A 76 3.63 -0.70 -11.44
CA GLY A 76 4.40 -1.94 -11.57
C GLY A 76 4.68 -2.62 -10.22
N ILE A 77 4.91 -1.85 -9.15
CA ILE A 77 5.08 -2.43 -7.80
C ILE A 77 3.77 -2.98 -7.26
N ARG A 78 2.65 -2.28 -7.48
CA ARG A 78 1.32 -2.74 -7.11
C ARG A 78 1.01 -4.08 -7.77
N ASP A 79 1.21 -4.18 -9.08
CA ASP A 79 0.91 -5.41 -9.83
C ASP A 79 1.71 -6.60 -9.27
N ILE A 80 3.00 -6.40 -8.95
CA ILE A 80 3.82 -7.41 -8.26
C ILE A 80 3.25 -7.75 -6.88
N LEU A 81 2.85 -6.77 -6.07
CA LEU A 81 2.30 -7.04 -4.74
C LEU A 81 0.94 -7.76 -4.81
N GLU A 82 0.12 -7.49 -5.81
CA GLU A 82 -1.14 -8.22 -6.07
C GLU A 82 -0.88 -9.67 -6.49
N GLU A 83 0.12 -9.91 -7.37
CA GLU A 83 0.52 -11.26 -7.77
C GLU A 83 0.95 -12.13 -6.58
N TYR A 84 1.59 -11.53 -5.57
CA TYR A 84 1.98 -12.21 -4.33
C TYR A 84 0.88 -12.22 -3.26
N GLY A 85 -0.33 -11.73 -3.57
CA GLY A 85 -1.47 -11.71 -2.67
C GLY A 85 -1.32 -10.75 -1.49
N LEU A 86 -0.42 -9.77 -1.57
CA LEU A 86 -0.13 -8.81 -0.50
C LEU A 86 -1.02 -7.56 -0.57
N LEU A 87 -1.54 -7.25 -1.76
CA LEU A 87 -2.47 -6.15 -2.00
C LEU A 87 -3.68 -6.64 -2.79
N GLU A 88 -4.76 -5.90 -2.65
CA GLU A 88 -5.91 -5.96 -3.55
C GLU A 88 -6.33 -4.54 -3.91
N THR A 89 -6.59 -4.28 -5.19
CA THR A 89 -7.09 -2.99 -5.64
C THR A 89 -8.48 -3.06 -6.24
N GLU A 90 -9.31 -2.10 -5.86
CA GLU A 90 -10.66 -1.94 -6.37
C GLU A 90 -10.76 -0.60 -7.09
N ILE A 91 -11.19 -0.67 -8.35
CA ILE A 91 -11.40 0.50 -9.19
C ILE A 91 -12.85 0.98 -9.00
N MET A 92 -13.05 2.10 -8.32
CA MET A 92 -14.38 2.67 -8.16
C MET A 92 -14.83 3.39 -9.42
N VAL A 93 -15.87 2.91 -10.12
CA VAL A 93 -16.42 3.59 -11.30
C VAL A 93 -17.27 4.80 -10.89
N SER A 94 -16.68 5.99 -10.92
CA SER A 94 -17.39 7.26 -10.87
C SER A 94 -18.05 7.53 -12.23
N GLN A 95 -19.37 7.64 -12.23
CA GLN A 95 -20.16 7.96 -13.42
C GLN A 95 -19.93 9.40 -13.95
N VAL A 96 -19.15 10.23 -13.24
CA VAL A 96 -19.11 11.69 -13.45
C VAL A 96 -17.79 12.20 -14.05
N THR A 97 -16.65 11.60 -13.72
CA THR A 97 -15.32 12.22 -13.98
C THR A 97 -14.31 11.36 -14.74
N GLY A 98 -14.60 10.09 -15.04
CA GLY A 98 -13.74 9.20 -15.84
C GLY A 98 -12.38 8.83 -15.22
N CYS A 99 -11.93 9.56 -14.19
CA CYS A 99 -10.76 9.24 -13.37
C CYS A 99 -11.24 8.69 -12.03
N LEU A 100 -10.86 7.44 -11.77
CA LEU A 100 -11.39 6.63 -10.68
C LEU A 100 -10.38 6.62 -9.52
N PRO A 101 -10.79 6.94 -8.28
CA PRO A 101 -9.93 6.69 -7.13
C PRO A 101 -9.82 5.17 -6.96
N THR A 102 -8.59 4.66 -7.02
CA THR A 102 -8.31 3.25 -6.74
C THR A 102 -8.24 3.08 -5.24
N ARG A 103 -9.11 2.25 -4.68
CA ARG A 103 -8.98 1.78 -3.29
C ARG A 103 -7.94 0.67 -3.27
N ILE A 104 -7.04 0.73 -2.30
CA ILE A 104 -6.00 -0.26 -2.09
C ILE A 104 -6.20 -0.86 -0.71
N TYR A 105 -6.37 -2.16 -0.66
CA TYR A 105 -6.51 -2.95 0.55
C TYR A 105 -5.20 -3.70 0.77
N VAL A 106 -4.55 -3.47 1.92
CA VAL A 106 -3.32 -4.17 2.30
C VAL A 106 -3.71 -5.43 3.05
N LYS A 107 -3.21 -6.58 2.59
CA LYS A 107 -3.45 -7.88 3.23
C LYS A 107 -2.35 -8.14 4.26
N GLU A 108 -2.75 -8.47 5.48
CA GLU A 108 -1.82 -8.88 6.54
C GLU A 108 -1.33 -10.31 6.28
N ILE A 109 -0.08 -10.59 6.64
CA ILE A 109 0.64 -11.85 6.44
C ILE A 109 1.21 -12.39 7.75
#